data_AF-A0A2A9DWK8-F1
#
_entry.id   AF-A0A2A9DWK8-F1
#
_cell.length_a   1.000
_cell.length_b   1.000
_cell.length_c   1.000
_cell.angle_alpha   90.00
_cell.angle_beta   90.00
_cell.angle_gamma   90.00
#
_symmetry.space_group_name_H-M   'P 1'
#
loop_
_entity.id
_entity.type
_entity.pdbx_description
1 polymer ?
#
loop_
_entity_poly.entity_id
_entity_poly.type
_entity_poly.pdbx_seq_one_letter_code
_entity_poly.pdbx_strand_id
1 'polypeptide(L)'
;MRSAVLRVAPDTAPALLPLASAHALLAAASAHLSRSPLAPGVGDHADARMAVARRIVGRLAAPVDREQYGWTKGDESKARIGFAIIGQRLLECIDEDGSSAVLVTSTWLAVQMDCTIETSGKVLRLLKEAGWIRHVGTIGLSRRWRLGRLPREAGDVAWEHKATVEALAMGIEGDDLADAIRTARRPGWAYNPGLGLRAWLRLLYDSLGVRAAEAPFGVRQWGQLKQALVRELPGLGTRPLTDLLEDADPIARDVRTEREEQLTEQRTVTMARLAEVRAVRDARAARRRDASALARRLRDAVGACPGRIRPGR
;
A
#
# COMPACT_ATOMS: atom_id res chain seq x y z
N MET A 1 -5.21 26.19 -69.22
CA MET A 1 -5.25 24.88 -69.92
C MET A 1 -4.39 23.88 -69.15
N ARG A 2 -5.00 22.76 -68.73
CA ARG A 2 -4.49 21.37 -68.54
C ARG A 2 -3.01 21.20 -68.11
N SER A 3 -2.77 20.69 -66.89
CA SER A 3 -2.70 19.26 -66.51
C SER A 3 -1.33 18.62 -66.76
N ALA A 4 -0.63 18.29 -65.67
CA ALA A 4 0.30 17.17 -65.62
C ALA A 4 0.15 16.49 -64.25
N VAL A 5 -0.62 15.41 -64.28
CA VAL A 5 -0.78 14.41 -63.22
C VAL A 5 0.54 13.65 -63.09
N LEU A 6 1.18 13.72 -61.93
CA LEU A 6 2.18 12.72 -61.52
C LEU A 6 1.52 11.77 -60.54
N ARG A 7 1.19 10.59 -61.06
CA ARG A 7 0.85 9.39 -60.28
C ARG A 7 2.07 9.00 -59.45
N VAL A 8 1.92 8.90 -58.13
CA VAL A 8 2.84 8.15 -57.27
C VAL A 8 2.04 6.98 -56.70
N ALA A 9 2.60 5.78 -56.83
CA ALA A 9 2.02 4.49 -56.54
C ALA A 9 1.60 4.34 -55.06
N PRO A 10 0.59 3.49 -54.76
CA PRO A 10 0.39 2.96 -53.41
C PRO A 10 1.45 1.87 -53.13
N ASP A 11 1.71 1.61 -51.85
CA ASP A 11 2.65 0.62 -51.31
C ASP A 11 4.13 1.03 -51.23
N THR A 12 4.45 1.73 -50.14
CA THR A 12 5.55 1.30 -49.27
C THR A 12 5.16 1.59 -47.83
N ALA A 13 5.02 0.51 -47.05
CA ALA A 13 4.76 0.54 -45.62
C ALA A 13 5.68 1.52 -44.89
N PRO A 14 5.22 2.21 -43.83
CA PRO A 14 6.11 2.99 -42.99
C PRO A 14 7.15 2.05 -42.37
N ALA A 15 8.40 2.39 -42.64
CA ALA A 15 9.59 1.74 -42.14
C ALA A 15 9.52 1.56 -40.62
N LEU A 16 9.91 0.36 -40.20
CA LEU A 16 10.11 -0.09 -38.84
C LEU A 16 10.86 0.97 -38.02
N LEU A 17 10.16 1.64 -37.11
CA LEU A 17 10.80 2.40 -36.04
C LEU A 17 11.57 1.41 -35.15
N PRO A 18 12.88 1.64 -34.90
CA PRO A 18 13.65 0.73 -34.07
C PRO A 18 13.11 0.75 -32.64
N LEU A 19 13.04 -0.43 -32.05
CA LEU A 19 12.81 -0.74 -30.62
C LEU A 19 13.91 -0.12 -29.73
N ALA A 20 14.12 1.19 -29.82
CA ALA A 20 14.84 1.95 -28.81
C ALA A 20 13.91 2.06 -27.60
N SER A 21 13.95 0.99 -26.82
CA SER A 21 13.10 0.68 -25.69
C SER A 21 13.16 1.77 -24.62
N ALA A 22 12.08 1.89 -23.85
CA ALA A 22 11.98 2.72 -22.63
C ALA A 22 13.21 2.64 -21.71
N HIS A 23 13.98 1.56 -21.82
CA HIS A 23 15.29 1.31 -21.22
C HIS A 23 16.33 2.43 -21.47
N ALA A 24 16.43 2.98 -22.68
CA ALA A 24 17.39 4.04 -22.99
C ALA A 24 17.01 5.38 -22.35
N LEU A 25 15.71 5.61 -22.16
CA LEU A 25 15.15 6.81 -21.53
C LEU A 25 15.27 6.73 -20.00
N LEU A 26 15.08 5.56 -19.41
CA LEU A 26 15.26 5.30 -17.97
C LEU A 26 16.73 5.32 -17.54
N ALA A 27 17.64 4.80 -18.37
CA ALA A 27 19.08 4.82 -18.09
C ALA A 27 19.68 6.25 -18.07
N ALA A 28 19.20 7.13 -18.96
CA ALA A 28 19.62 8.54 -18.98
C ALA A 28 19.10 9.33 -17.76
N ALA A 29 17.92 8.98 -17.25
CA ALA A 29 17.36 9.55 -16.01
C ALA A 29 18.11 9.07 -14.76
N SER A 30 18.45 7.77 -14.70
CA SER A 30 19.21 7.16 -13.59
C SER A 30 20.63 7.71 -13.46
N ALA A 31 21.32 7.97 -14.58
CA ALA A 31 22.65 8.59 -14.59
C ALA A 31 22.66 10.05 -14.10
N HIS A 32 21.51 10.74 -14.15
CA HIS A 32 21.37 12.12 -13.68
C HIS A 32 20.95 12.20 -12.19
N LEU A 33 20.19 11.21 -11.71
CA LEU A 33 19.66 11.12 -10.34
C LEU A 33 20.62 10.46 -9.33
N SER A 34 21.63 9.72 -9.79
CA SER A 34 22.69 9.13 -8.94
C SER A 34 23.65 10.17 -8.31
N ARG A 35 23.33 11.46 -8.42
CA ARG A 35 24.01 12.57 -7.74
C ARG A 35 23.08 13.26 -6.72
N SER A 36 22.54 12.53 -5.75
CA SER A 36 22.20 13.14 -4.46
C SER A 36 22.12 12.09 -3.34
N PRO A 37 22.85 12.27 -2.22
CA PRO A 37 22.91 11.32 -1.13
C PRO A 37 21.74 11.57 -0.18
N LEU A 38 20.91 10.56 0.09
CA LEU A 38 20.13 10.38 1.34
C LEU A 38 19.23 9.14 1.19
N ALA A 39 19.79 7.95 1.42
CA ALA A 39 18.99 6.78 1.75
C ALA A 39 18.60 6.87 3.24
N PRO A 40 17.32 7.03 3.61
CA PRO A 40 16.93 7.03 5.01
C PRO A 40 16.85 5.60 5.52
N GLY A 41 17.60 5.31 6.60
CA GLY A 41 17.23 4.32 7.61
C GLY A 41 17.36 2.84 7.23
N VAL A 42 18.59 2.34 7.12
CA VAL A 42 18.88 0.90 7.34
C VAL A 42 19.06 0.70 8.84
N GLY A 43 18.16 -0.03 9.51
CA GLY A 43 18.30 -0.29 10.94
C GLY A 43 17.27 -1.26 11.51
N ASP A 44 16.11 -0.78 11.96
CA ASP A 44 15.34 -1.54 12.95
C ASP A 44 14.18 -2.38 12.38
N HIS A 45 13.73 -2.10 11.14
CA HIS A 45 12.56 -2.75 10.54
C HIS A 45 12.79 -3.32 9.13
N ALA A 46 14.05 -3.39 8.68
CA ALA A 46 14.40 -3.83 7.32
C ALA A 46 13.83 -5.22 6.97
N ASP A 47 13.92 -6.18 7.89
CA ASP A 47 13.38 -7.54 7.69
C ASP A 47 11.85 -7.55 7.56
N ALA A 48 11.16 -6.68 8.32
CA ALA A 48 9.71 -6.54 8.24
C ALA A 48 9.28 -5.92 6.91
N ARG A 49 9.99 -4.88 6.45
CA ARG A 49 9.78 -4.25 5.13
C ARG A 49 10.00 -5.26 4.01
N MET A 50 11.10 -6.02 4.06
CA MET A 50 11.43 -7.05 3.09
C MET A 50 10.34 -8.13 3.02
N ALA A 51 9.87 -8.60 4.18
CA ALA A 51 8.80 -9.59 4.26
C ALA A 51 7.46 -9.08 3.69
N VAL A 52 7.15 -7.79 3.88
CA VAL A 52 5.95 -7.15 3.32
C VAL A 52 6.10 -6.92 1.82
N ALA A 53 7.21 -6.35 1.35
CA ALA A 53 7.50 -6.14 -0.06
C ALA A 53 7.44 -7.46 -0.84
N ARG A 54 8.02 -8.55 -0.30
CA ARG A 54 7.94 -9.89 -0.90
C ARG A 54 6.50 -10.36 -1.06
N ARG A 55 5.64 -10.13 -0.07
CA ARG A 55 4.20 -10.48 -0.15
C ARG A 55 3.47 -9.63 -1.17
N ILE A 56 3.82 -8.34 -1.26
CA ILE A 56 3.22 -7.40 -2.21
C ILE A 56 3.56 -7.83 -3.64
N VAL A 57 4.85 -7.89 -3.96
CA VAL A 57 5.32 -8.27 -5.31
C VAL A 57 4.83 -9.67 -5.67
N GLY A 58 5.01 -10.65 -4.79
CA GLY A 58 4.58 -12.03 -5.06
C GLY A 58 3.09 -12.14 -5.36
N ARG A 59 2.22 -11.44 -4.64
CA ARG A 59 0.76 -11.48 -4.92
C ARG A 59 0.36 -10.65 -6.13
N LEU A 60 1.03 -9.52 -6.38
CA LEU A 60 0.71 -8.65 -7.51
C LEU A 60 1.22 -9.20 -8.85
N ALA A 61 2.35 -9.91 -8.85
CA ALA A 61 2.95 -10.51 -10.03
C ALA A 61 2.43 -11.93 -10.32
N ALA A 62 2.13 -12.73 -9.28
CA ALA A 62 1.67 -14.10 -9.51
C ALA A 62 0.27 -14.14 -10.16
N PRO A 63 0.00 -15.15 -11.00
CA PRO A 63 -1.33 -15.39 -11.55
C PRO A 63 -2.33 -15.72 -10.42
N VAL A 64 -3.59 -15.30 -10.59
CA VAL A 64 -4.68 -15.71 -9.69
C VAL A 64 -5.43 -16.87 -10.33
N ASP A 65 -5.58 -17.97 -9.58
CA ASP A 65 -6.56 -19.00 -9.93
C ASP A 65 -7.97 -18.46 -9.65
N ARG A 66 -8.58 -17.87 -10.67
CA ARG A 66 -9.92 -17.29 -10.57
C ARG A 66 -11.00 -18.34 -10.37
N GLU A 67 -10.81 -19.55 -10.89
CA GLU A 67 -11.81 -20.62 -10.82
C GLU A 67 -11.92 -21.11 -9.38
N GLN A 68 -10.78 -21.30 -8.71
CA GLN A 68 -10.73 -21.65 -7.29
C GLN A 68 -11.53 -20.68 -6.40
N TYR A 69 -11.48 -19.38 -6.71
CA TYR A 69 -12.16 -18.36 -5.91
C TYR A 69 -13.53 -17.93 -6.44
N GLY A 70 -13.97 -18.44 -7.60
CA GLY A 70 -15.17 -17.98 -8.29
C GLY A 70 -15.12 -16.50 -8.69
N TRP A 71 -13.94 -15.98 -9.02
CA TRP A 71 -13.74 -14.55 -9.31
C TRP A 71 -13.93 -14.23 -10.78
N THR A 72 -14.59 -13.10 -11.05
CA THR A 72 -14.54 -12.49 -12.38
C THR A 72 -13.22 -11.75 -12.60
N LYS A 73 -12.84 -11.47 -13.86
CA LYS A 73 -11.72 -10.56 -14.20
C LYS A 73 -11.85 -9.19 -13.50
N GLY A 74 -13.07 -8.70 -13.35
CA GLY A 74 -13.36 -7.45 -12.65
C GLY A 74 -13.11 -7.53 -11.15
N ASP A 75 -13.42 -8.67 -10.52
CA ASP A 75 -13.14 -8.92 -9.11
C ASP A 75 -11.62 -9.04 -8.88
N GLU A 76 -10.91 -9.77 -9.74
CA GLU A 76 -9.45 -9.87 -9.71
C GLU A 76 -8.79 -8.48 -9.80
N SER A 77 -9.22 -7.65 -10.75
CA SER A 77 -8.73 -6.27 -10.89
C SER A 77 -8.91 -5.46 -9.61
N LYS A 78 -10.12 -5.47 -9.04
CA LYS A 78 -10.43 -4.72 -7.82
C LYS A 78 -9.66 -5.26 -6.61
N ALA A 79 -9.49 -6.58 -6.51
CA ALA A 79 -8.70 -7.21 -5.46
C ALA A 79 -7.23 -6.78 -5.54
N ARG A 80 -6.60 -6.83 -6.72
CA ARG A 80 -5.19 -6.40 -6.90
C ARG A 80 -4.98 -4.93 -6.55
N ILE A 81 -5.89 -4.05 -6.98
CA ILE A 81 -5.86 -2.62 -6.63
C ILE A 81 -5.96 -2.43 -5.11
N GLY A 82 -6.99 -3.01 -4.48
CA GLY A 82 -7.19 -2.88 -3.04
C GLY A 82 -6.01 -3.46 -2.24
N PHE A 83 -5.44 -4.58 -2.70
CA PHE A 83 -4.28 -5.20 -2.08
C PHE A 83 -3.03 -4.32 -2.17
N ALA A 84 -2.77 -3.70 -3.33
CA ALA A 84 -1.65 -2.78 -3.49
C ALA A 84 -1.78 -1.55 -2.56
N ILE A 85 -2.97 -0.97 -2.46
CA ILE A 85 -3.26 0.15 -1.55
C ILE A 85 -3.00 -0.25 -0.09
N ILE A 86 -3.52 -1.41 0.34
CA ILE A 86 -3.32 -1.91 1.71
C ILE A 86 -1.85 -2.23 1.97
N GLY A 87 -1.17 -2.83 0.99
CA GLY A 87 0.26 -3.17 1.05
C GLY A 87 1.14 -1.93 1.20
N GLN A 88 0.88 -0.89 0.40
CA GLN A 88 1.59 0.39 0.49
C GLN A 88 1.38 1.07 1.85
N ARG A 89 0.13 1.13 2.35
CA ARG A 89 -0.11 1.70 3.68
C ARG A 89 0.57 0.88 4.78
N LEU A 90 0.71 -0.43 4.62
CA LEU A 90 1.45 -1.24 5.59
C LEU A 90 2.95 -0.94 5.57
N LEU A 91 3.56 -0.73 4.40
CA LEU A 91 4.96 -0.29 4.31
C LEU A 91 5.17 1.05 5.02
N GLU A 92 4.27 2.02 4.80
CA GLU A 92 4.30 3.30 5.53
C GLU A 92 4.18 3.13 7.04
N CYS A 93 3.26 2.28 7.52
CA CYS A 93 3.13 2.04 8.97
C CYS A 93 4.38 1.39 9.56
N ILE A 94 5.06 0.50 8.83
CA ILE A 94 6.33 -0.07 9.31
C ILE A 94 7.38 1.03 9.47
N ASP A 95 7.42 2.00 8.57
CA ASP A 95 8.34 3.13 8.61
C ASP A 95 7.96 4.14 9.72
N GLU A 96 6.67 4.35 9.97
CA GLU A 96 6.15 5.27 10.99
C GLU A 96 6.33 4.74 12.43
N ASP A 97 5.97 3.48 12.70
CA ASP A 97 5.88 2.94 14.07
C ASP A 97 6.27 1.46 14.21
N GLY A 98 6.84 0.85 13.17
CA GLY A 98 7.22 -0.57 13.18
C GLY A 98 6.03 -1.54 13.18
N SER A 99 4.81 -1.06 12.93
CA SER A 99 3.62 -1.90 13.02
C SER A 99 3.56 -2.95 11.91
N SER A 100 3.35 -4.21 12.30
CA SER A 100 3.14 -5.33 11.37
C SER A 100 1.71 -5.43 10.82
N ALA A 101 0.84 -4.45 11.11
CA ALA A 101 -0.56 -4.46 10.69
C ALA A 101 -1.12 -3.04 10.50
N VAL A 102 -2.07 -2.93 9.58
CA VAL A 102 -2.67 -1.65 9.16
C VAL A 102 -4.16 -1.61 9.54
N LEU A 103 -4.63 -0.44 9.98
CA LEU A 103 -6.03 -0.20 10.26
C LEU A 103 -6.74 0.25 8.97
N VAL A 104 -7.67 -0.57 8.48
CA VAL A 104 -8.37 -0.33 7.21
C VAL A 104 -9.86 -0.53 7.40
N THR A 105 -10.64 0.52 7.15
CA THR A 105 -12.10 0.49 7.08
C THR A 105 -12.56 0.44 5.63
N SER A 106 -13.78 -0.05 5.38
CA SER A 106 -14.38 0.02 4.05
C SER A 106 -14.50 1.47 3.57
N THR A 107 -14.88 2.40 4.45
CA THR A 107 -14.97 3.82 4.11
C THR A 107 -13.63 4.41 3.68
N TRP A 108 -12.55 4.11 4.42
CA TRP A 108 -11.21 4.57 4.05
C TRP A 108 -10.79 3.99 2.70
N LEU A 109 -11.01 2.69 2.49
CA LEU A 109 -10.62 2.03 1.24
C LEU A 109 -11.46 2.55 0.05
N ALA A 110 -12.75 2.82 0.27
CA ALA A 110 -13.64 3.42 -0.73
C ALA A 110 -13.09 4.75 -1.25
N VAL A 111 -12.61 5.61 -0.35
CA VAL A 111 -11.98 6.88 -0.71
C VAL A 111 -10.73 6.63 -1.55
N GLN A 112 -9.81 5.79 -1.07
CA GLN A 112 -8.57 5.50 -1.81
C GLN A 112 -8.83 4.86 -3.18
N MET A 113 -9.94 4.13 -3.34
CA MET A 113 -10.30 3.44 -4.57
C MET A 113 -11.23 4.24 -5.50
N ASP A 114 -11.64 5.44 -5.10
CA ASP A 114 -12.73 6.22 -5.71
C ASP A 114 -13.95 5.36 -6.06
N CYS A 115 -14.53 4.69 -5.06
CA CYS A 115 -15.67 3.80 -5.26
C CYS A 115 -16.63 3.81 -4.09
N THR A 116 -17.74 3.06 -4.20
CA THR A 116 -18.72 2.97 -3.12
C THR A 116 -18.19 2.16 -1.92
N ILE A 117 -18.73 2.45 -0.72
CA ILE A 117 -18.42 1.71 0.51
C ILE A 117 -18.78 0.22 0.35
N GLU A 118 -19.85 -0.09 -0.38
CA GLU A 118 -20.23 -1.47 -0.70
C GLU A 118 -19.16 -2.16 -1.55
N THR A 119 -18.65 -1.49 -2.58
CA THR A 119 -17.62 -2.03 -3.47
C THR A 119 -16.31 -2.31 -2.72
N SER A 120 -15.83 -1.35 -1.92
CA SER A 120 -14.64 -1.55 -1.09
C SER A 120 -14.84 -2.62 -0.01
N GLY A 121 -16.05 -2.71 0.57
CA GLY A 121 -16.43 -3.78 1.48
C GLY A 121 -16.40 -5.17 0.82
N LYS A 122 -16.85 -5.27 -0.44
CA LYS A 122 -16.69 -6.47 -1.27
C LYS A 122 -15.20 -6.78 -1.51
N VAL A 123 -14.37 -5.79 -1.82
CA VAL A 123 -12.92 -6.00 -2.02
C VAL A 123 -12.23 -6.53 -0.77
N LEU A 124 -12.50 -5.97 0.41
CA LEU A 124 -11.96 -6.48 1.67
C LEU A 124 -12.38 -7.93 1.93
N ARG A 125 -13.61 -8.29 1.53
CA ARG A 125 -14.12 -9.66 1.64
C ARG A 125 -13.36 -10.60 0.71
N LEU A 126 -13.23 -10.26 -0.58
CA LEU A 126 -12.48 -11.04 -1.57
C LEU A 126 -11.04 -11.29 -1.08
N LEU A 127 -10.35 -10.23 -0.65
CA LEU A 127 -8.96 -10.32 -0.17
C LEU A 127 -8.83 -11.20 1.08
N LYS A 128 -9.83 -11.17 1.97
CA LYS A 128 -9.87 -12.03 3.16
C LYS A 128 -10.12 -13.49 2.79
N GLU A 129 -11.09 -13.75 1.92
CA GLU A 129 -11.48 -15.11 1.47
C GLU A 129 -10.33 -15.78 0.71
N ALA A 130 -9.63 -15.07 -0.17
CA ALA A 130 -8.42 -15.57 -0.82
C ALA A 130 -7.20 -15.65 0.11
N GLY A 131 -7.33 -15.20 1.36
CA GLY A 131 -6.25 -15.21 2.35
C GLY A 131 -5.08 -14.27 2.04
N TRP A 132 -5.29 -13.27 1.18
CA TRP A 132 -4.30 -12.23 0.85
C TRP A 132 -4.13 -11.25 1.99
N ILE A 133 -5.20 -11.02 2.75
CA ILE A 133 -5.16 -10.30 4.02
C ILE A 133 -5.76 -11.16 5.13
N ARG A 134 -5.37 -10.88 6.37
CA ARG A 134 -5.92 -11.53 7.57
C ARG A 134 -6.32 -10.48 8.58
N HIS A 135 -7.50 -10.66 9.16
CA HIS A 135 -7.97 -9.87 10.28
C HIS A 135 -7.19 -10.29 11.55
N VAL A 136 -6.64 -9.32 12.27
CA VAL A 136 -5.81 -9.55 13.47
C VAL A 136 -6.47 -8.99 14.73
N GLY A 137 -7.36 -8.03 14.59
CA GLY A 137 -8.07 -7.43 15.71
C GLY A 137 -8.95 -6.28 15.27
N THR A 138 -9.70 -5.73 16.21
CA THR A 138 -10.64 -4.63 15.97
C THR A 138 -10.38 -3.53 16.98
N ILE A 139 -10.37 -2.28 16.52
CA ILE A 139 -10.26 -1.08 17.36
C ILE A 139 -11.46 -0.19 17.02
N GLY A 140 -12.41 -0.11 17.93
CA GLY A 140 -13.71 0.54 17.67
C GLY A 140 -14.45 -0.15 16.52
N LEU A 141 -14.86 0.63 15.52
CA LEU A 141 -15.48 0.12 14.28
C LEU A 141 -14.46 -0.32 13.22
N SER A 142 -13.17 -0.15 13.48
CA SER A 142 -12.11 -0.35 12.50
C SER A 142 -11.43 -1.70 12.68
N ARG A 143 -11.16 -2.39 11.57
CA ARG A 143 -10.47 -3.68 11.56
C ARG A 143 -9.00 -3.47 11.27
N ARG A 144 -8.16 -4.18 12.02
CA ARG A 144 -6.72 -4.25 11.81
C ARG A 144 -6.40 -5.47 10.95
N TRP A 145 -5.69 -5.24 9.87
CA TRP A 145 -5.35 -6.23 8.85
C TRP A 145 -3.85 -6.40 8.74
N ARG A 146 -3.42 -7.63 8.49
CA ARG A 146 -2.05 -7.94 8.06
C ARG A 146 -2.10 -8.61 6.69
N LEU A 147 -1.00 -8.55 5.95
CA LEU A 147 -0.88 -9.37 4.75
C LEU A 147 -0.85 -10.86 5.15
N GLY A 148 -1.54 -11.68 4.37
CA GLY A 148 -1.54 -13.12 4.54
C GLY A 148 -0.18 -13.74 4.22
N ARG A 149 -0.03 -15.02 4.57
CA ARG A 149 1.15 -15.80 4.18
C ARG A 149 1.19 -15.89 2.65
N LEU A 150 2.40 -15.77 2.11
CA LEU A 150 2.65 -15.99 0.69
C LEU A 150 2.69 -17.50 0.42
N PRO A 151 1.84 -18.04 -0.47
CA PRO A 151 1.92 -19.42 -0.95
C PRO A 151 3.26 -19.66 -1.65
N ARG A 152 3.64 -20.93 -1.80
CA ARG A 152 4.92 -21.31 -2.42
C ARG A 152 5.05 -20.75 -3.84
N GLU A 153 4.06 -20.99 -4.69
CA GLU A 153 4.02 -20.51 -6.08
C GLU A 153 4.22 -18.99 -6.18
N ALA A 154 3.48 -18.20 -5.41
CA ALA A 154 3.65 -16.75 -5.37
C ALA A 154 4.99 -16.32 -4.72
N GLY A 155 5.58 -17.17 -3.89
CA GLY A 155 6.88 -17.00 -3.28
C GLY A 155 8.04 -17.23 -4.23
N ASP A 156 7.85 -18.12 -5.21
CA ASP A 156 8.78 -18.39 -6.31
C ASP A 156 8.76 -17.21 -7.30
N VAL A 157 7.58 -16.70 -7.66
CA VAL A 157 7.46 -15.46 -8.46
C VAL A 157 8.13 -14.27 -7.75
N ALA A 158 7.91 -14.11 -6.44
CA ALA A 158 8.58 -13.05 -5.69
C ALA A 158 10.11 -13.19 -5.65
N TRP A 159 10.63 -14.42 -5.81
CA TRP A 159 12.06 -14.68 -5.88
C TRP A 159 12.64 -14.29 -7.23
N GLU A 160 11.90 -14.53 -8.32
CA GLU A 160 12.27 -14.04 -9.66
C GLU A 160 12.36 -12.50 -9.70
N HIS A 161 11.51 -11.83 -8.93
CA HIS A 161 11.50 -10.37 -8.75
C HIS A 161 12.28 -9.88 -7.52
N LYS A 162 13.35 -10.58 -7.10
CA LYS A 162 14.11 -10.22 -5.89
C LYS A 162 14.60 -8.76 -5.89
N ALA A 163 15.10 -8.27 -7.02
CA ALA A 163 15.57 -6.88 -7.15
C ALA A 163 14.44 -5.88 -6.90
N THR A 164 13.26 -6.11 -7.47
CA THR A 164 12.05 -5.31 -7.21
C THR A 164 11.63 -5.37 -5.75
N VAL A 165 11.68 -6.55 -5.13
CA VAL A 165 11.35 -6.71 -3.72
C VAL A 165 12.29 -5.90 -2.84
N GLU A 166 13.60 -5.95 -3.10
CA GLU A 166 14.61 -5.15 -2.41
C GLU A 166 14.40 -3.66 -2.65
N ALA A 167 14.19 -3.26 -3.90
CA ALA A 167 13.92 -1.87 -4.26
C ALA A 167 12.70 -1.35 -3.49
N LEU A 168 11.57 -2.05 -3.59
CA LEU A 168 10.32 -1.70 -2.90
C LEU A 168 10.52 -1.62 -1.38
N ALA A 169 11.20 -2.60 -0.78
CA ALA A 169 11.45 -2.65 0.65
C ALA A 169 12.37 -1.53 1.15
N MET A 170 13.35 -1.11 0.35
CA MET A 170 14.32 -0.10 0.74
C MET A 170 13.94 1.31 0.28
N GLY A 171 12.88 1.45 -0.52
CA GLY A 171 12.52 2.73 -1.13
C GLY A 171 13.47 3.17 -2.24
N ILE A 172 14.23 2.25 -2.85
CA ILE A 172 15.15 2.57 -3.95
C ILE A 172 14.34 2.83 -5.22
N GLU A 173 14.54 4.00 -5.83
CA GLU A 173 13.93 4.39 -7.10
C GLU A 173 14.63 3.72 -8.29
N GLY A 174 13.94 3.59 -9.42
CA GLY A 174 14.51 3.09 -10.67
C GLY A 174 14.19 1.62 -10.99
N ASP A 175 13.36 0.97 -10.18
CA ASP A 175 12.71 -0.29 -10.53
C ASP A 175 11.26 -0.02 -10.90
N ASP A 176 10.94 -0.17 -12.19
CA ASP A 176 9.63 0.19 -12.77
C ASP A 176 8.45 -0.47 -12.05
N LEU A 177 8.64 -1.70 -11.58
CA LEU A 177 7.60 -2.45 -10.89
C LEU A 177 7.42 -1.93 -9.46
N ALA A 178 8.51 -1.73 -8.72
CA ALA A 178 8.48 -1.15 -7.38
C ALA A 178 7.88 0.26 -7.40
N ASP A 179 8.28 1.09 -8.38
CA ASP A 179 7.79 2.44 -8.56
C ASP A 179 6.30 2.45 -8.90
N ALA A 180 5.84 1.61 -9.83
CA ALA A 180 4.42 1.45 -10.11
C ALA A 180 3.63 1.07 -8.85
N ILE A 181 4.14 0.13 -8.05
CA ILE A 181 3.48 -0.28 -6.80
C ILE A 181 3.43 0.88 -5.79
N ARG A 182 4.50 1.67 -5.63
CA ARG A 182 4.52 2.86 -4.73
C ARG A 182 3.45 3.88 -5.10
N THR A 183 3.18 4.04 -6.39
CA THR A 183 2.17 5.00 -6.83
C THR A 183 0.72 4.58 -6.59
N ALA A 184 0.44 3.34 -6.15
CA ALA A 184 -0.93 2.78 -6.08
C ALA A 184 -1.93 3.61 -5.27
N ARG A 185 -1.45 4.41 -4.31
CA ARG A 185 -2.26 5.29 -3.45
C ARG A 185 -2.28 6.76 -3.90
N ARG A 186 -1.60 7.10 -5.00
CA ARG A 186 -1.58 8.49 -5.46
C ARG A 186 -2.97 8.93 -5.92
N PRO A 187 -3.45 10.10 -5.48
CA PRO A 187 -4.78 10.58 -5.80
C PRO A 187 -5.00 10.74 -7.31
N GLY A 188 -3.96 11.05 -8.07
CA GLY A 188 -4.03 11.15 -9.54
C GLY A 188 -4.49 9.87 -10.24
N TRP A 189 -4.39 8.69 -9.62
CA TRP A 189 -5.00 7.48 -10.19
C TRP A 189 -6.48 7.33 -9.91
N ALA A 190 -6.96 7.88 -8.79
CA ALA A 190 -8.33 7.71 -8.33
C ALA A 190 -9.23 8.84 -8.84
N TYR A 191 -8.74 10.07 -8.89
CA TYR A 191 -9.56 11.27 -9.11
C TYR A 191 -9.30 12.01 -10.43
N ASN A 192 -8.28 11.61 -11.19
CA ASN A 192 -8.07 12.21 -12.51
C ASN A 192 -9.16 11.68 -13.48
N PRO A 193 -9.88 12.56 -14.20
CA PRO A 193 -11.01 12.17 -15.04
C PRO A 193 -10.63 11.35 -16.28
N GLY A 194 -9.37 11.40 -16.71
CA GLY A 194 -8.84 10.63 -17.82
C GLY A 194 -8.07 9.36 -17.41
N LEU A 195 -7.60 9.28 -16.17
CA LEU A 195 -6.95 8.11 -15.60
C LEU A 195 -7.89 7.35 -14.65
N GLY A 196 -7.42 6.24 -14.11
CA GLY A 196 -8.19 5.42 -13.19
C GLY A 196 -7.28 4.37 -12.55
N LEU A 197 -7.72 3.76 -11.45
CA LEU A 197 -6.93 2.67 -10.82
C LEU A 197 -6.80 1.43 -11.72
N ARG A 198 -7.64 1.30 -12.75
CA ARG A 198 -7.44 0.32 -13.82
C ARG A 198 -6.30 0.71 -14.76
N ALA A 199 -6.06 2.00 -14.99
CA ALA A 199 -4.89 2.50 -15.72
C ALA A 199 -3.60 2.29 -14.91
N TRP A 200 -3.65 2.51 -13.59
CA TRP A 200 -2.55 2.12 -12.68
C TRP A 200 -2.25 0.62 -12.77
N LEU A 201 -3.28 -0.23 -12.64
CA LEU A 201 -3.10 -1.68 -12.71
C LEU A 201 -2.59 -2.12 -14.09
N ARG A 202 -2.98 -1.41 -15.15
CA ARG A 202 -2.45 -1.60 -16.49
C ARG A 202 -0.97 -1.20 -16.59
N LEU A 203 -0.53 -0.12 -15.95
CA LEU A 203 0.89 0.27 -15.86
C LEU A 203 1.71 -0.80 -15.13
N LEU A 204 1.20 -1.31 -14.01
CA LEU A 204 1.82 -2.40 -13.24
C LEU A 204 2.04 -3.66 -14.10
N TYR A 205 1.08 -4.02 -14.95
CA TYR A 205 1.22 -5.19 -15.80
C TYR A 205 2.18 -4.98 -16.99
N ASP A 206 2.35 -3.73 -17.44
CA ASP A 206 3.38 -3.42 -18.43
C ASP A 206 4.78 -3.54 -17.84
N SER A 207 5.00 -3.10 -16.60
CA SER A 207 6.30 -3.28 -15.93
C SER A 207 6.59 -4.75 -15.61
N LEU A 208 5.56 -5.60 -15.49
CA LEU A 208 5.70 -7.05 -15.44
C LEU A 208 5.94 -7.71 -16.83
N GLY A 209 5.82 -6.97 -17.93
CA GLY A 209 5.93 -7.53 -19.29
C GLY A 209 4.79 -8.48 -19.68
N VAL A 210 3.64 -8.41 -18.99
CA VAL A 210 2.52 -9.34 -19.18
C VAL A 210 1.74 -9.04 -20.46
N ARG A 211 1.33 -10.09 -21.16
CA ARG A 211 0.52 -9.96 -22.38
C ARG A 211 -0.93 -9.58 -22.05
N ALA A 212 -1.58 -8.87 -22.96
CA ALA A 212 -2.96 -8.39 -22.78
C ALA A 212 -3.99 -9.51 -22.47
N ALA A 213 -3.75 -10.74 -22.91
CA ALA A 213 -4.63 -11.89 -22.69
C ALA A 213 -4.62 -12.39 -21.24
N GLU A 214 -3.46 -12.29 -20.58
CA GLU A 214 -3.18 -12.75 -19.23
C GLU A 214 -3.58 -11.72 -18.17
N ALA A 215 -3.71 -10.46 -18.58
CA ALA A 215 -4.13 -9.38 -17.71
C ALA A 215 -5.58 -9.54 -17.21
N PRO A 216 -5.94 -8.96 -16.05
CA PRO A 216 -7.28 -9.02 -15.47
C PRO A 216 -8.29 -8.12 -16.19
N PHE A 217 -8.05 -7.85 -17.49
CA PHE A 217 -8.85 -7.01 -18.36
C PHE A 217 -9.26 -7.78 -19.62
N GLY A 218 -10.21 -7.22 -20.39
CA GLY A 218 -10.43 -7.62 -21.77
C GLY A 218 -9.43 -6.93 -22.71
N VAL A 219 -9.10 -7.56 -23.85
CA VAL A 219 -8.12 -7.02 -24.84
C VAL A 219 -8.51 -5.62 -25.33
N ARG A 220 -9.81 -5.38 -25.59
CA ARG A 220 -10.31 -4.05 -25.98
C ARG A 220 -10.06 -3.01 -24.88
N GLN A 221 -10.35 -3.36 -23.64
CA GLN A 221 -10.15 -2.48 -22.49
C GLN A 221 -8.67 -2.20 -22.25
N TRP A 222 -7.80 -3.19 -22.44
CA TRP A 222 -6.34 -3.03 -22.38
C TRP A 222 -5.85 -1.94 -23.34
N GLY A 223 -6.32 -1.96 -24.60
CA GLY A 223 -6.00 -0.94 -25.59
C GLY A 223 -6.50 0.46 -25.21
N GLN A 224 -7.72 0.56 -24.70
CA GLN A 224 -8.30 1.84 -24.24
C GLN A 224 -7.51 2.43 -23.07
N LEU A 225 -7.11 1.60 -22.10
CA LEU A 225 -6.30 2.04 -20.96
C LEU A 225 -4.91 2.51 -21.41
N LYS A 226 -4.30 1.85 -22.40
CA LYS A 226 -3.04 2.30 -23.01
C LYS A 226 -3.21 3.68 -23.66
N GLN A 227 -4.28 3.90 -24.41
CA GLN A 227 -4.55 5.20 -25.04
C GLN A 227 -4.78 6.29 -24.01
N ALA A 228 -5.51 6.00 -22.93
CA ALA A 228 -5.72 6.93 -21.82
C ALA A 228 -4.41 7.32 -21.14
N LEU A 229 -3.54 6.34 -20.84
CA LEU A 229 -2.21 6.60 -20.27
C LEU A 229 -1.37 7.51 -21.18
N VAL A 230 -1.33 7.23 -22.49
CA VAL A 230 -0.57 8.06 -23.45
C VAL A 230 -1.13 9.48 -23.56
N ARG A 231 -2.46 9.64 -23.47
CA ARG A 231 -3.14 10.94 -23.59
C ARG A 231 -2.94 11.81 -22.35
N GLU A 232 -3.15 11.24 -21.17
CA GLU A 232 -3.15 11.97 -19.89
C GLU A 232 -1.75 12.15 -19.29
N LEU A 233 -0.80 11.30 -19.69
CA LEU A 233 0.60 11.40 -19.29
C LEU A 233 1.48 11.57 -20.53
N PRO A 234 1.30 12.67 -21.30
CA PRO A 234 2.11 12.93 -22.49
C PRO A 234 3.54 13.24 -22.05
N GLY A 235 4.49 12.42 -22.48
CA GLY A 235 5.91 12.64 -22.18
C GLY A 235 6.39 12.00 -20.88
N LEU A 236 6.21 10.69 -20.73
CA LEU A 236 7.02 9.77 -19.88
C LEU A 236 8.53 9.83 -20.26
N GLY A 237 9.10 11.02 -20.23
CA GLY A 237 10.41 11.42 -20.75
C GLY A 237 10.77 12.90 -20.53
N THR A 238 9.85 13.77 -20.09
CA THR A 238 10.16 15.19 -19.82
C THR A 238 9.76 15.69 -18.41
N ARG A 239 8.93 14.95 -17.67
CA ARG A 239 8.63 15.19 -16.23
C ARG A 239 8.49 13.84 -15.50
N PRO A 240 8.91 13.72 -14.23
CA PRO A 240 8.72 12.49 -13.48
C PRO A 240 7.22 12.27 -13.19
N LEU A 241 6.80 11.00 -13.17
CA LEU A 241 5.40 10.57 -12.98
C LEU A 241 4.80 11.03 -11.64
N THR A 242 5.65 11.35 -10.65
CA THR A 242 5.29 12.08 -9.41
C THR A 242 4.65 13.42 -9.71
N ASP A 243 5.35 14.27 -10.46
CA ASP A 243 5.01 15.66 -10.63
C ASP A 243 3.72 15.79 -11.45
N LEU A 244 3.52 14.93 -12.45
CA LEU A 244 2.27 14.87 -13.24
C LEU A 244 1.07 14.35 -12.43
N LEU A 245 1.27 13.46 -11.45
CA LEU A 245 0.21 12.95 -10.59
C LEU A 245 -0.08 13.87 -9.39
N GLU A 246 0.86 14.74 -9.03
CA GLU A 246 0.76 15.74 -7.97
C GLU A 246 0.21 17.09 -8.47
N ASP A 247 0.49 17.47 -9.73
CA ASP A 247 -0.01 18.71 -10.37
C ASP A 247 -1.47 18.60 -10.86
N ALA A 248 -2.09 17.42 -10.87
CA ALA A 248 -3.33 17.17 -11.61
C ALA A 248 -4.64 17.70 -10.98
N ASP A 249 -4.67 18.27 -9.77
CA ASP A 249 -5.91 18.92 -9.28
C ASP A 249 -5.70 19.84 -8.04
N PRO A 250 -5.91 21.17 -8.14
CA PRO A 250 -5.88 22.05 -6.97
C PRO A 250 -6.99 21.74 -5.97
N ILE A 251 -8.14 21.20 -6.42
CA ILE A 251 -9.25 20.79 -5.54
C ILE A 251 -8.86 19.54 -4.73
N ALA A 252 -8.08 18.62 -5.30
CA ALA A 252 -7.58 17.46 -4.56
C ALA A 252 -6.51 17.84 -3.53
N ARG A 253 -5.77 18.94 -3.74
CA ARG A 253 -4.87 19.51 -2.74
C ARG A 253 -5.67 20.04 -1.55
N ASP A 254 -6.68 20.87 -1.81
CA ASP A 254 -7.51 21.47 -0.76
C ASP A 254 -8.29 20.42 0.05
N VAL A 255 -8.91 19.44 -0.63
CA VAL A 255 -9.58 18.30 0.01
C VAL A 255 -8.60 17.42 0.79
N ARG A 256 -7.31 17.36 0.41
CA ARG A 256 -6.30 16.60 1.13
C ARG A 256 -5.81 17.33 2.38
N THR A 257 -5.54 18.64 2.29
CA THR A 257 -5.21 19.47 3.45
C THR A 257 -6.35 19.52 4.45
N GLU A 258 -7.59 19.75 3.99
CA GLU A 258 -8.76 19.85 4.86
C GLU A 258 -9.06 18.51 5.56
N ARG A 259 -8.77 17.39 4.89
CA ARG A 259 -8.98 16.03 5.42
C ARG A 259 -7.82 15.56 6.30
N GLU A 260 -6.60 16.01 6.04
CA GLU A 260 -5.45 15.83 6.94
C GLU A 260 -5.64 16.64 8.22
N GLU A 261 -6.14 17.87 8.13
CA GLU A 261 -6.53 18.73 9.26
C GLU A 261 -7.63 18.06 10.10
N GLN A 262 -8.71 17.60 9.48
CA GLN A 262 -9.78 16.85 10.18
C GLN A 262 -9.25 15.56 10.85
N LEU A 263 -8.31 14.86 10.23
CA LEU A 263 -7.71 13.66 10.82
C LEU A 263 -6.76 14.00 11.97
N THR A 264 -6.03 15.12 11.90
CA THR A 264 -5.22 15.61 13.02
C THR A 264 -6.09 16.06 14.20
N GLU A 265 -7.19 16.77 13.95
CA GLU A 265 -8.17 17.14 14.99
C GLU A 265 -8.81 15.91 15.63
N GLN A 266 -9.18 14.90 14.84
CA GLN A 266 -9.67 13.65 15.38
C GLN A 266 -8.60 12.91 16.19
N ARG A 267 -7.33 12.94 15.77
CA ARG A 267 -6.21 12.33 16.50
C ARG A 267 -5.96 13.04 17.83
N THR A 268 -5.98 14.37 17.89
CA THR A 268 -5.77 15.13 19.14
C THR A 268 -6.91 14.88 20.13
N VAL A 269 -8.16 14.87 19.66
CA VAL A 269 -9.33 14.54 20.49
C VAL A 269 -9.26 13.09 21.01
N THR A 270 -8.82 12.15 20.18
CA THR A 270 -8.71 10.74 20.58
C THR A 270 -7.54 10.52 21.54
N MET A 271 -6.41 11.22 21.35
CA MET A 271 -5.26 11.18 22.24
C MET A 271 -5.56 11.81 23.60
N ALA A 272 -6.31 12.90 23.64
CA ALA A 272 -6.79 13.51 24.88
C ALA A 272 -7.68 12.53 25.68
N ARG A 273 -8.64 11.88 25.00
CA ARG A 273 -9.48 10.84 25.63
C ARG A 273 -8.68 9.64 26.13
N LEU A 274 -7.66 9.20 25.40
CA LEU A 274 -6.77 8.11 25.83
C LEU A 274 -5.89 8.50 27.02
N ALA A 275 -5.45 9.76 27.10
CA ALA A 275 -4.69 10.29 28.23
C ALA A 275 -5.55 10.33 29.51
N GLU A 276 -6.81 10.77 29.42
CA GLU A 276 -7.77 10.74 30.53
C GLU A 276 -8.01 9.31 31.04
N VAL A 277 -8.22 8.35 30.14
CA VAL A 277 -8.41 6.94 30.50
C VAL A 277 -7.17 6.35 31.19
N ARG A 278 -5.96 6.71 30.74
CA ARG A 278 -4.70 6.30 31.38
C ARG A 278 -4.58 6.89 32.80
N ALA A 279 -4.87 8.18 32.96
CA ALA A 279 -4.83 8.85 34.26
C ALA A 279 -5.79 8.19 35.28
N VAL A 280 -7.01 7.84 34.87
CA VAL A 280 -7.98 7.14 35.74
C VAL A 280 -7.48 5.74 36.12
N ARG A 281 -6.84 5.02 35.20
CA ARG A 281 -6.29 3.69 35.44
C ARG A 281 -5.10 3.74 36.42
N ASP A 282 -4.21 4.71 36.25
CA ASP A 282 -3.03 4.87 37.10
C ASP A 282 -3.41 5.30 38.52
N ALA A 283 -4.42 6.16 38.66
CA ALA A 283 -5.01 6.51 39.96
C ALA A 283 -5.61 5.28 40.68
N ARG A 284 -6.30 4.38 39.96
CA ARG A 284 -6.80 3.11 40.53
C ARG A 284 -5.66 2.17 40.93
N ALA A 285 -4.59 2.10 40.15
CA ALA A 285 -3.42 1.28 40.44
C ALA A 285 -2.64 1.80 41.66
N ALA A 286 -2.53 3.12 41.84
CA ALA A 286 -1.95 3.75 43.03
C ALA A 286 -2.77 3.38 44.28
N ARG A 287 -4.10 3.56 44.26
CA ARG A 287 -4.98 3.20 45.38
C ARG A 287 -4.85 1.73 45.80
N ARG A 288 -4.69 0.80 44.84
CA ARG A 288 -4.47 -0.63 45.13
C ARG A 288 -3.11 -0.89 45.80
N ARG A 289 -2.06 -0.18 45.38
CA ARG A 289 -0.73 -0.28 46.00
C ARG A 289 -0.76 0.23 47.43
N ASP A 290 -1.41 1.37 47.66
CA ASP A 290 -1.55 1.96 48.99
C ASP A 290 -2.36 1.06 49.94
N ALA A 291 -3.48 0.52 49.46
CA ALA A 291 -4.28 -0.45 50.23
C ALA A 291 -3.47 -1.73 50.57
N SER A 292 -2.64 -2.22 49.63
CA SER A 292 -1.78 -3.40 49.85
C SER A 292 -0.61 -3.11 50.81
N ALA A 293 -0.10 -1.88 50.83
CA ALA A 293 0.93 -1.45 51.77
C ALA A 293 0.35 -1.28 53.19
N LEU A 294 -0.85 -0.70 53.29
CA LEU A 294 -1.59 -0.59 54.54
C LEU A 294 -1.93 -1.97 55.13
N ALA A 295 -2.42 -2.89 54.30
CA ALA A 295 -2.72 -4.27 54.71
C ALA A 295 -1.48 -5.04 55.20
N ARG A 296 -0.30 -4.80 54.60
CA ARG A 296 0.98 -5.36 55.08
C ARG A 296 1.39 -4.77 56.42
N ARG A 297 1.35 -3.45 56.59
CA ARG A 297 1.65 -2.79 57.87
C ARG A 297 0.75 -3.26 59.01
N LEU A 298 -0.55 -3.42 58.73
CA LEU A 298 -1.50 -3.97 59.70
C LEU A 298 -1.18 -5.42 60.05
N ARG A 299 -0.77 -6.24 59.08
CA ARG A 299 -0.35 -7.62 59.31
C ARG A 299 0.93 -7.71 60.14
N ASP A 300 1.91 -6.83 59.89
CA ASP A 300 3.17 -6.79 60.65
C ASP A 300 2.93 -6.28 62.09
N ALA A 301 2.01 -5.33 62.28
CA ALA A 301 1.58 -4.86 63.60
C ALA A 301 0.81 -5.93 64.40
N VAL A 302 0.04 -6.79 63.73
CA VAL A 302 -0.68 -7.91 64.36
C VAL A 302 0.20 -9.15 64.56
N GLY A 303 1.21 -9.36 63.70
CA GLY A 303 2.16 -10.48 63.75
C GLY A 303 3.29 -10.31 64.77
N ALA A 304 3.42 -9.13 65.40
CA ALA A 304 4.38 -8.84 66.45
C ALA A 304 3.76 -9.04 67.86
N CYS A 305 3.29 -10.26 68.16
CA CYS A 305 3.02 -10.68 69.54
C CYS A 305 4.13 -11.66 70.00
N PRO A 306 4.93 -11.35 71.03
CA PRO A 306 5.95 -12.26 71.56
C PRO A 306 5.32 -13.23 72.57
N GLY A 307 5.73 -14.51 72.53
CA GLY A 307 5.28 -15.49 73.51
C GLY A 307 5.75 -16.92 73.30
N ARG A 308 7.07 -17.15 73.17
CA ARG A 308 7.65 -18.45 73.54
C ARG A 308 7.54 -18.59 75.06
N ILE A 309 6.55 -19.35 75.55
CA ILE A 309 6.62 -19.92 76.89
C ILE A 309 7.55 -21.14 76.80
N ARG A 310 8.75 -21.01 77.38
CA ARG A 310 9.63 -22.16 77.67
C ARG A 310 8.94 -23.02 78.73
N PRO A 311 8.84 -24.35 78.57
CA PRO A 311 8.53 -25.21 79.70
C PRO A 311 9.80 -25.33 80.56
N GLY A 312 9.67 -25.12 81.87
CA GLY A 312 10.76 -25.25 82.82
C GLY A 312 10.26 -25.87 84.12
N ARG A 313 10.73 -27.11 84.35
CA ARG A 313 10.63 -27.96 85.56
C ARG A 313 9.30 -28.65 85.83
#